data_AF-A0A1F6S4C6-F1
#
_entry.id   AF-A0A1F6S4C6-F1
#
_cell.length_a   1.000
_cell.length_b   1.000
_cell.length_c   1.000
_cell.angle_alpha   90.00
_cell.angle_beta   90.00
_cell.angle_gamma   90.00
#
_symmetry.space_group_name_H-M   'P 1'
#
loop_
_entity.id
_entity.type
_entity.pdbx_description
1 polymer ?
#
loop_
_entity_poly.entity_id
_entity_poly.type
_entity_poly.pdbx_seq_one_letter_code
_entity_poly.pdbx_strand_id
1 'polypeptide(L)'
;MKVFGKVKKGEGKGAKLGFPTVNVELEEKTRNGVYAGSAKLGDKNYKAGIFVNLDGKLLEAHLVGFSGDLYGEEIEIKIGKKIRNVMKFKSEEELERQIKKDISIISNF
;
A
#
# COMPACT_ATOMS: atom_id res chain seq x y z
N MET A 1 -2.93 -6.91 11.53
CA MET A 1 -3.78 -7.88 10.79
C MET A 1 -2.96 -8.46 9.65
N LYS A 2 -3.16 -9.74 9.29
CA LYS A 2 -2.55 -10.34 8.10
C LYS A 2 -3.62 -10.48 7.01
N VAL A 3 -3.22 -10.25 5.77
CA VAL A 3 -4.05 -10.35 4.57
C VAL A 3 -3.27 -11.22 3.59
N PHE A 4 -3.91 -12.25 3.07
CA PHE A 4 -3.35 -13.08 2.00
C PHE A 4 -4.18 -12.85 0.76
N GLY A 5 -3.54 -12.74 -0.40
CA GLY A 5 -4.30 -12.59 -1.63
C GLY A 5 -3.43 -12.54 -2.86
N LYS A 6 -4.11 -12.63 -4.00
CA LYS A 6 -3.50 -12.52 -5.31
C LYS A 6 -3.39 -11.05 -5.71
N VAL A 7 -2.21 -10.63 -6.15
CA VAL A 7 -1.98 -9.27 -6.63
C VAL A 7 -2.76 -9.04 -7.93
N LYS A 8 -3.59 -8.00 -7.92
CA LYS A 8 -4.40 -7.58 -9.07
C LYS A 8 -3.87 -6.30 -9.70
N LYS A 9 -4.23 -6.08 -10.96
CA LYS A 9 -3.97 -4.83 -11.66
C LYS A 9 -4.94 -3.75 -11.18
N GLY A 10 -4.40 -2.65 -10.66
CA GLY A 10 -5.15 -1.46 -10.29
C GLY A 10 -5.21 -0.42 -11.41
N GLU A 11 -5.61 0.80 -11.06
CA GLU A 11 -5.68 1.94 -11.99
C GLU A 11 -4.29 2.54 -12.32
N GLY A 12 -3.23 2.07 -11.66
CA GLY A 12 -1.85 2.53 -11.90
C GLY A 12 -1.56 3.97 -11.44
N LYS A 13 -2.44 4.58 -10.63
CA LYS A 13 -2.29 5.96 -10.13
C LYS A 13 -1.00 6.14 -9.33
N GLY A 14 -0.70 5.22 -8.41
CA GLY A 14 0.53 5.26 -7.64
C GLY A 14 1.78 5.22 -8.53
N ALA A 15 1.79 4.34 -9.53
CA ALA A 15 2.91 4.20 -10.47
C ALA A 15 3.18 5.49 -11.26
N LYS A 16 2.14 6.21 -11.71
CA LYS A 16 2.29 7.52 -12.39
C LYS A 16 2.95 8.58 -11.51
N LEU A 17 2.78 8.47 -10.18
CA LEU A 17 3.38 9.36 -9.18
C LEU A 17 4.77 8.86 -8.69
N GLY A 18 5.29 7.77 -9.27
CA GLY A 18 6.57 7.17 -8.83
C GLY A 18 6.46 6.19 -7.66
N PHE A 19 5.24 5.82 -7.25
CA PHE A 19 4.96 4.92 -6.13
C PHE A 19 4.11 3.73 -6.59
N PRO A 20 4.67 2.78 -7.35
CA PRO A 20 3.91 1.62 -7.83
C PRO A 20 3.34 0.84 -6.64
N THR A 21 2.07 0.47 -6.75
CA THR A 21 1.34 -0.28 -5.72
C THR A 21 0.90 -1.64 -6.26
N VAL A 22 0.87 -2.63 -5.38
CA VAL A 22 0.13 -3.87 -5.61
C VAL A 22 -1.27 -3.72 -5.02
N ASN A 23 -2.28 -4.28 -5.68
CA ASN A 23 -3.66 -4.21 -5.22
C ASN A 23 -4.11 -5.58 -4.74
N VAL A 24 -4.68 -5.64 -3.53
CA VAL A 24 -5.21 -6.87 -2.91
C VAL A 24 -6.62 -6.57 -2.37
N GLU A 25 -7.58 -7.43 -2.72
CA GLU A 25 -8.93 -7.36 -2.16
C GLU A 25 -8.95 -7.89 -0.73
N LEU A 26 -9.71 -7.23 0.13
CA LEU A 26 -9.91 -7.61 1.51
C LEU A 26 -11.23 -8.38 1.62
N GLU A 27 -11.14 -9.61 2.13
CA GLU A 27 -12.33 -10.44 2.42
C GLU A 27 -13.23 -9.77 3.48
N GLU A 28 -12.60 -9.19 4.51
CA GLU A 28 -13.27 -8.44 5.57
C GLU A 28 -12.95 -6.95 5.50
N LYS A 29 -13.96 -6.12 5.79
CA LYS A 29 -13.79 -4.67 5.79
C LYS A 29 -12.77 -4.23 6.83
N THR A 30 -11.77 -3.50 6.38
CA THR A 30 -10.77 -2.86 7.24
C THR A 30 -11.02 -1.36 7.35
N ARG A 31 -10.65 -0.75 8.48
CA ARG A 31 -10.71 0.70 8.63
C ARG A 31 -9.89 1.37 7.53
N ASN A 32 -10.48 2.33 6.82
CA ASN A 32 -9.77 3.11 5.80
C ASN A 32 -8.58 3.90 6.39
N GLY A 33 -7.61 4.24 5.55
CA GLY A 33 -6.47 5.08 5.90
C GLY A 33 -5.14 4.57 5.37
N VAL A 34 -4.06 5.17 5.84
CA VAL A 34 -2.69 4.77 5.50
C VAL A 34 -2.02 4.15 6.71
N TYR A 35 -1.32 3.04 6.49
CA TYR A 35 -0.69 2.21 7.49
C TYR A 35 0.77 1.94 7.12
N ALA A 36 1.61 1.86 8.14
CA ALA A 36 2.92 1.22 8.06
C ALA A 36 2.75 -0.28 8.31
N GLY A 37 3.33 -1.11 7.45
CA GLY A 37 3.25 -2.55 7.55
C GLY A 37 4.39 -3.25 6.80
N SER A 38 4.17 -4.51 6.46
CA SER A 38 5.12 -5.30 5.67
C SER A 38 4.41 -6.14 4.63
N ALA A 39 5.13 -6.49 3.57
CA ALA A 39 4.72 -7.46 2.60
C ALA A 39 5.76 -8.58 2.50
N LYS A 40 5.30 -9.83 2.46
CA LYS A 40 6.15 -11.00 2.27
C LYS A 40 5.89 -11.59 0.89
N LEU A 41 6.97 -11.76 0.14
CA LEU A 41 6.98 -12.36 -1.20
C LEU A 41 8.02 -13.49 -1.20
N GLY A 42 7.54 -14.74 -1.22
CA GLY A 42 8.39 -15.90 -0.95
C GLY A 42 9.10 -15.75 0.40
N ASP A 43 10.42 -15.84 0.40
CA ASP A 43 11.25 -15.68 1.61
C ASP A 43 11.65 -14.23 1.92
N LYS A 44 11.32 -13.28 1.05
CA LYS A 44 11.70 -11.87 1.22
C LYS A 44 10.59 -11.09 1.93
N ASN A 45 11.01 -10.24 2.88
CA ASN A 45 10.13 -9.30 3.56
C ASN A 45 10.50 -7.86 3.19
N TYR A 46 9.48 -7.07 2.87
CA TYR A 46 9.60 -5.66 2.52
C TYR A 46 8.80 -4.82 3.52
N LYS A 47 9.32 -3.64 3.89
CA LYS A 47 8.48 -2.61 4.51
C LYS A 47 7.46 -2.14 3.48
N ALA A 48 6.25 -1.84 3.91
CA ALA A 48 5.17 -1.45 3.02
C ALA A 48 4.37 -0.26 3.53
N GLY A 49 4.11 0.68 2.62
CA GLY A 49 3.08 1.70 2.80
C GLY A 49 1.76 1.18 2.27
N ILE A 50 0.78 1.06 3.16
CA ILE A 50 -0.48 0.39 2.88
C ILE A 50 -1.61 1.42 2.91
N PHE A 51 -2.30 1.61 1.80
CA PHE A 51 -3.53 2.38 1.71
C PHE A 51 -4.73 1.44 1.69
N VAL A 52 -5.68 1.67 2.60
CA VAL A 52 -7.00 1.04 2.57
C VAL A 52 -8.00 2.10 2.14
N ASN A 53 -8.71 1.81 1.05
CA ASN A 53 -9.67 2.73 0.45
C ASN A 53 -10.88 3.01 1.37
N LEU A 54 -11.74 3.95 0.98
CA LEU A 54 -12.83 4.45 1.83
C LEU A 54 -13.86 3.38 2.22
N ASP A 55 -14.13 2.41 1.34
CA ASP A 55 -15.09 1.33 1.60
C ASP A 55 -14.51 0.18 2.46
N GLY A 56 -13.20 0.19 2.69
CA GLY A 56 -12.48 -0.79 3.49
C GLY A 56 -12.25 -2.13 2.82
N LYS A 57 -12.46 -2.25 1.50
CA LYS A 57 -12.42 -3.52 0.76
C LYS A 57 -11.21 -3.66 -0.16
N LEU A 58 -10.54 -2.57 -0.49
CA LEU A 58 -9.36 -2.60 -1.34
C LEU A 58 -8.15 -2.09 -0.56
N LEU A 59 -7.09 -2.88 -0.61
CA LEU A 59 -5.79 -2.55 -0.10
C LEU A 59 -4.83 -2.31 -1.26
N GLU A 60 -4.11 -1.19 -1.23
CA GLU A 60 -2.98 -0.91 -2.10
C GLU A 60 -1.70 -0.86 -1.26
N ALA A 61 -0.66 -1.59 -1.65
CA ALA A 61 0.61 -1.60 -0.93
C ALA A 61 1.76 -1.19 -1.85
N HIS A 62 2.52 -0.18 -1.42
CA HIS A 62 3.82 0.16 -2.00
C HIS A 62 4.92 -0.54 -1.21
N LEU A 63 5.64 -1.45 -1.85
CA LEU A 63 6.74 -2.20 -1.24
C LEU A 63 8.04 -1.39 -1.37
N VAL A 64 8.57 -0.93 -0.23
CA VAL A 64 9.76 -0.08 -0.20
C VAL A 64 10.98 -0.86 -0.70
N GLY A 65 11.63 -0.34 -1.73
CA GLY A 65 12.83 -0.94 -2.33
C GLY A 65 12.56 -2.14 -3.24
N PHE A 66 11.29 -2.50 -3.48
CA PHE A 66 10.95 -3.51 -4.48
C PHE A 66 10.81 -2.89 -5.87
N SER A 67 11.27 -3.61 -6.89
CA SER A 67 11.08 -3.28 -8.30
C SER A 67 10.72 -4.54 -9.07
N GLY A 68 9.68 -4.49 -9.89
CA GLY A 68 9.22 -5.62 -10.69
C GLY A 68 7.69 -5.64 -10.83
N ASP A 69 7.20 -6.65 -11.54
CA ASP A 69 5.79 -6.94 -11.66
C ASP A 69 5.43 -8.14 -10.77
N LEU A 70 4.30 -8.05 -10.07
CA LEU A 70 3.77 -9.10 -9.21
C LEU A 70 2.35 -9.50 -9.61
N TYR A 71 1.83 -9.06 -10.75
CA TYR A 71 0.46 -9.42 -11.15
C TYR A 71 0.27 -10.92 -11.22
N GLY A 72 -0.72 -11.40 -10.48
CA GLY A 72 -1.06 -12.81 -10.40
C GLY A 72 -0.28 -13.59 -9.34
N GLU A 73 0.73 -13.00 -8.71
CA GLU A 73 1.45 -13.62 -7.60
C GLU A 73 0.66 -13.57 -6.30
N GLU A 74 0.89 -14.55 -5.42
CA GLU A 74 0.38 -14.55 -4.06
C GLU A 74 1.28 -13.70 -3.15
N ILE A 75 0.66 -12.94 -2.25
CA ILE A 75 1.37 -12.07 -1.32
C ILE A 75 0.73 -12.12 0.07
N GLU A 76 1.55 -12.09 1.12
CA GLU A 76 1.11 -11.86 2.49
C GLU A 76 1.40 -10.39 2.85
N ILE A 77 0.36 -9.65 3.23
CA ILE A 77 0.47 -8.27 3.70
C ILE A 77 0.10 -8.21 5.18
N LYS A 78 1.01 -7.69 6.00
CA LYS A 78 0.75 -7.40 7.41
C LYS A 78 0.43 -5.92 7.57
N ILE A 79 -0.84 -5.60 7.79
CA ILE A 79 -1.28 -4.26 8.19
C ILE A 79 -0.86 -4.02 9.63
N GLY A 80 0.02 -3.04 9.83
CA GLY A 80 0.55 -2.64 11.12
C GLY A 80 -0.09 -1.35 11.64
N LYS A 81 0.74 -0.37 11.99
CA LYS A 81 0.32 0.86 12.65
C LYS A 81 -0.33 1.82 11.64
N LYS A 82 -1.51 2.35 11.98
CA LYS A 82 -2.12 3.45 11.21
C LYS A 82 -1.29 4.71 11.37
N ILE A 83 -0.86 5.30 10.26
CA ILE A 83 -0.08 6.56 10.26
C ILE A 83 -0.97 7.78 10.00
N ARG A 84 -2.05 7.64 9.23
CA ARG A 84 -3.05 8.70 9.03
C ARG A 84 -4.39 8.19 8.48
N ASN A 85 -5.40 9.04 8.55
CA ASN A 85 -6.67 8.84 7.84
C ASN A 85 -6.52 9.12 6.32
N VAL A 86 -7.52 8.71 5.54
CA VAL A 86 -7.63 9.11 4.12
C VAL A 86 -7.81 10.63 4.05
N MET A 87 -7.11 11.26 3.11
CA MET A 87 -7.11 12.71 2.90
C MET A 87 -7.50 13.00 1.46
N LYS A 88 -8.17 14.13 1.24
CA LYS A 88 -8.38 14.70 -0.09
C LYS A 88 -7.26 15.71 -0.36
N PHE A 89 -6.77 15.73 -1.59
CA PHE A 89 -5.75 16.68 -2.04
C PHE A 89 -6.31 17.53 -3.16
N LYS A 90 -5.84 18.78 -3.27
CA LYS A 90 -6.28 19.72 -4.30
C LYS A 90 -5.50 19.58 -5.59
N SER A 91 -4.33 18.92 -5.57
CA SER A 91 -3.50 18.66 -6.74
C SER A 91 -2.72 17.35 -6.61
N GLU A 92 -2.17 16.87 -7.74
CA GLU A 92 -1.30 15.69 -7.76
C GLU A 92 0.02 15.96 -7.01
N GLU A 93 0.56 17.17 -7.05
CA GLU A 93 1.79 17.53 -6.33
C GLU A 93 1.59 17.51 -4.80
N GLU A 94 0.42 17.93 -4.31
CA GLU A 94 0.09 17.81 -2.88
C GLU A 94 0.04 16.34 -2.45
N LEU A 95 -0.60 15.49 -3.26
CA LEU A 95 -0.68 14.05 -3.02
C LEU A 95 0.73 13.43 -3.02
N GLU A 96 1.54 13.72 -4.04
CA GLU A 96 2.90 13.20 -4.16
C GLU A 96 3.77 13.58 -2.95
N ARG A 97 3.73 14.86 -2.54
CA ARG A 97 4.44 15.31 -1.33
C ARG A 97 3.98 14.57 -0.09
N GLN A 98 2.69 14.28 0.06
CA GLN A 98 2.19 13.53 1.20
C GLN A 98 2.65 12.07 1.14
N ILE A 99 2.61 11.42 -0.02
CA ILE A 99 3.10 10.03 -0.17
C ILE A 99 4.60 9.94 0.19
N LYS A 100 5.43 10.91 -0.25
CA LYS A 100 6.85 10.97 0.14
C LYS A 100 7.04 11.06 1.65
N LYS A 101 6.24 11.89 2.33
CA LYS A 101 6.26 11.98 3.80
C LYS A 101 5.85 10.67 4.45
N ASP A 102 4.78 10.05 3.97
CA ASP A 102 4.29 8.77 4.47
C ASP A 102 5.37 7.68 4.34
N ILE A 103 6.00 7.56 3.16
CA ILE A 103 7.07 6.57 2.92
C ILE A 103 8.30 6.87 3.79
N SER A 104 8.67 8.13 3.95
CA SER A 104 9.77 8.51 4.85
C SER A 104 9.51 8.04 6.29
N ILE A 105 8.28 8.22 6.79
CA ILE A 105 7.86 7.72 8.10
C ILE A 105 7.97 6.20 8.15
N ILE A 106 7.45 5.49 7.14
CA ILE A 106 7.44 4.02 7.06
C ILE A 106 8.85 3.43 7.01
N SER A 107 9.77 4.05 6.26
CA SER A 107 11.15 3.59 6.14
C SER A 107 11.93 3.69 7.46
N ASN A 108 11.52 4.59 8.36
CA ASN A 108 12.13 4.82 9.67
C ASN A 108 11.49 4.04 10.82
N PHE A 109 10.40 3.29 10.57
CA PHE A 109 9.86 2.31 11.53
C PHE A 109 10.71 1.04 11.57
#